data_AF-A0AAD7N6J7-F1
#
_entry.id   AF-A0AAD7N6J7-F1
#
_cell.length_a   1.000
_cell.length_b   1.000
_cell.length_c   1.000
_cell.angle_alpha   90.00
_cell.angle_beta   90.00
_cell.angle_gamma   90.00
#
_symmetry.space_group_name_H-M   'P 1'
#
loop_
_entity.id
_entity.type
_entity.pdbx_description
1 polymer ?
#
loop_
_entity_poly.entity_id
_entity_poly.type
_entity_poly.pdbx_seq_one_letter_code
_entity_poly.pdbx_strand_id
1 'polypeptide(L)'
;MTSIGAGCKTNKSGYYGKGSVEPHPPSRNLRRQTRHPAIDTVYDVLQYVARTHGTRDALGWRDIVDVHEEAKEVVKTVNGKEVKEIKKWKYFQLSGYKYITYVQLKEQVDEIARGLVDLGLTTDDSIWQVGD
;
A
#
# COMPACT_ATOMS: atom_id res chain seq x y z
N MET A 1 -31.29 -4.23 33.31
CA MET A 1 -31.54 -3.69 31.95
C MET A 1 -30.34 -2.81 31.65
N THR A 2 -29.42 -3.09 30.72
CA THR A 2 -29.57 -3.75 29.41
C THR A 2 -28.23 -4.41 29.03
N SER A 3 -28.32 -5.49 28.26
CA SER A 3 -27.29 -6.44 27.83
C SER A 3 -26.13 -5.86 27.03
N ILE A 4 -24.90 -6.33 27.26
CA ILE A 4 -23.79 -6.26 26.30
C ILE A 4 -23.19 -7.66 26.10
N GLY A 5 -23.51 -8.23 24.94
CA GLY A 5 -22.65 -9.04 24.06
C GLY A 5 -21.81 -10.16 24.67
N ALA A 6 -22.29 -11.39 24.51
CA ALA A 6 -21.48 -12.60 24.65
C ALA A 6 -20.34 -12.62 23.60
N GLY A 7 -19.11 -12.39 24.04
CA GLY A 7 -17.93 -12.70 23.24
C GLY A 7 -17.78 -14.20 23.09
N CYS A 8 -17.82 -14.70 21.85
CA CYS A 8 -17.54 -16.10 21.52
C CYS A 8 -16.11 -16.46 21.94
N LYS A 9 -15.96 -17.17 23.05
CA LYS A 9 -14.67 -17.73 23.48
C LYS A 9 -14.46 -19.05 22.74
N THR A 10 -13.52 -19.09 21.81
CA THR A 10 -13.07 -20.36 21.22
C THR A 10 -12.34 -21.17 22.29
N ASN A 11 -12.87 -22.34 22.64
CA ASN A 11 -12.48 -23.17 23.79
C ASN A 11 -11.17 -23.97 23.58
N LYS A 12 -10.20 -23.46 22.83
CA LYS A 12 -8.86 -24.09 22.69
C LYS A 12 -7.78 -23.01 22.53
N SER A 13 -6.83 -22.94 23.46
CA SER A 13 -5.62 -22.15 23.30
C SER A 13 -4.75 -22.76 22.19
N GLY A 14 -4.28 -21.93 21.26
CA GLY A 14 -3.31 -22.34 20.24
C GLY A 14 -3.88 -22.85 18.92
N TYR A 15 -5.11 -22.48 18.53
CA TYR A 15 -5.65 -22.81 17.21
C TYR A 15 -5.13 -21.85 16.12
N TYR A 16 -3.83 -21.92 15.86
CA TYR A 16 -3.21 -21.37 14.65
C TYR A 16 -2.93 -22.57 13.72
N GLY A 17 -3.73 -22.70 12.66
CA GLY A 17 -3.58 -23.78 11.68
C GLY A 17 -2.21 -23.76 11.01
N LYS A 18 -1.71 -24.92 10.57
CA LYS A 18 -0.40 -25.06 9.90
C LYS A 18 -0.24 -24.00 8.80
N GLY A 19 0.66 -23.04 9.04
CA GLY A 19 0.94 -21.91 8.13
C GLY A 19 0.67 -20.53 8.73
N SER A 20 0.02 -20.42 9.89
CA SER A 20 -0.04 -19.16 10.64
C SER A 20 1.30 -18.89 11.34
N VAL A 21 1.90 -17.74 11.06
CA VAL A 21 3.09 -17.26 11.77
C VAL A 21 2.69 -16.95 13.20
N GLU A 22 3.18 -17.72 14.16
CA GLU A 22 3.11 -17.33 15.56
C GLU A 22 3.86 -16.00 15.72
N PRO A 23 3.24 -14.94 16.28
CA PRO A 23 4.00 -13.73 16.58
C PRO A 23 5.08 -14.11 17.58
N HIS A 24 6.35 -13.99 17.17
CA HIS A 24 7.46 -14.28 18.05
C HIS A 24 7.33 -13.40 19.32
N PRO A 25 7.65 -13.91 20.51
CA PRO A 25 7.62 -13.10 21.73
C PRO A 25 8.52 -11.88 21.47
N PRO A 26 8.03 -10.64 21.66
CA PRO A 26 8.75 -9.45 21.21
C PRO A 26 10.17 -9.54 21.72
N SER A 27 11.13 -9.46 20.79
CA SER A 27 12.53 -9.42 21.16
C SER A 27 12.65 -8.24 22.10
N ARG A 28 13.37 -8.43 23.21
CA ARG A 28 13.44 -7.54 24.38
C ARG A 28 13.77 -6.07 24.05
N ASN A 29 14.09 -5.78 22.78
CA ASN A 29 14.59 -4.51 22.28
C ASN A 29 13.76 -3.90 21.13
N LEU A 30 12.62 -4.46 20.72
CA LEU A 30 11.68 -3.70 19.89
C LEU A 30 11.00 -2.65 20.78
N ARG A 31 11.54 -1.43 20.76
CA ARG A 31 10.89 -0.27 21.37
C ARG A 31 9.51 -0.16 20.72
N ARG A 32 8.46 -0.55 21.45
CA ARG A 32 7.07 -0.29 21.05
C ARG A 32 7.02 1.21 20.79
N GLN A 33 6.90 1.62 19.52
CA GLN A 33 6.78 3.05 19.20
C GLN A 33 5.48 3.50 19.84
N THR A 34 5.58 4.14 20.99
CA THR A 34 4.44 4.77 21.64
C THR A 34 3.99 5.86 20.68
N ARG A 35 2.72 5.78 20.26
CA ARG A 35 2.09 6.82 19.45
C ARG A 35 2.36 8.16 20.15
N HIS A 36 2.76 9.17 19.39
CA HIS A 36 2.89 10.52 19.95
C HIS A 36 1.57 10.88 20.62
N PRO A 37 1.56 11.37 21.88
CA PRO A 37 0.34 11.49 22.68
C PRO A 37 -0.69 12.49 22.12
N ALA A 38 -0.30 13.29 21.11
CA ALA A 38 -1.16 14.28 20.46
C ALA A 38 -1.67 13.84 19.06
N ILE A 39 -1.61 12.55 18.73
CA ILE A 39 -2.05 12.03 17.43
C ILE A 39 -3.13 10.97 17.67
N ASP A 40 -4.37 11.30 17.35
CA ASP A 40 -5.50 10.37 17.54
C ASP A 40 -5.97 9.80 16.20
N THR A 41 -5.97 10.62 15.15
CA THR A 41 -6.44 10.24 13.81
C THR A 41 -5.30 10.14 12.78
N VAL A 42 -5.56 9.47 11.67
CA VAL A 42 -4.63 9.42 10.52
C VAL A 42 -4.45 10.82 9.92
N TYR A 43 -5.48 11.66 9.97
CA TYR A 43 -5.39 13.05 9.53
C TYR A 43 -4.41 13.87 10.37
N ASP A 44 -4.36 13.64 11.68
CA ASP A 44 -3.40 14.31 12.58
C ASP A 44 -1.95 13.93 12.25
N VAL A 45 -1.72 12.69 11.81
CA VAL A 45 -0.40 12.27 11.30
C VAL A 45 -0.01 13.09 10.08
N LEU A 46 -0.92 13.24 9.11
CA LEU A 46 -0.65 14.02 7.90
C LEU A 46 -0.34 15.48 8.23
N GLN A 47 -1.10 16.10 9.15
CA GLN A 47 -0.81 17.45 9.61
C GLN A 47 0.55 17.56 10.31
N TYR A 48 0.88 16.61 11.19
CA TYR A 48 2.15 16.59 11.90
C TYR A 48 3.32 16.46 10.93
N VAL A 49 3.22 15.56 9.96
CA VAL A 49 4.25 15.29 8.97
C VAL A 49 4.43 16.50 8.04
N ALA A 50 3.35 17.13 7.59
CA ALA A 50 3.43 18.35 6.78
C ALA A 50 4.13 19.51 7.52
N ARG A 51 3.85 19.68 8.83
CA ARG A 51 4.51 20.72 9.66
C ARG A 51 5.98 20.41 9.91
N THR A 52 6.32 19.14 10.13
CA THR A 52 7.68 18.72 10.53
C THR A 52 8.63 18.58 9.33
N HIS A 53 8.12 18.08 8.20
CA HIS A 53 8.95 17.74 7.04
C HIS A 53 8.79 18.70 5.86
N GLY A 54 7.80 19.60 5.88
CA GLY A 54 7.71 20.77 4.99
C GLY A 54 7.93 20.45 3.51
N THR A 55 8.96 21.05 2.93
CA THR A 55 9.29 20.95 1.50
C THR A 55 10.13 19.71 1.13
N ARG A 56 10.31 18.75 2.05
CA ARG A 56 11.01 17.50 1.72
C ARG A 56 10.13 16.64 0.82
N ASP A 57 10.78 15.85 -0.02
CA ASP A 57 10.11 14.91 -0.92
C ASP A 57 9.41 13.82 -0.08
N ALA A 58 8.11 13.67 -0.31
CA ALA A 58 7.24 12.74 0.39
C ALA A 58 7.02 11.47 -0.45
N LEU A 59 6.65 11.65 -1.71
CA LEU A 59 6.33 10.57 -2.64
C LEU A 59 7.08 10.77 -3.95
N GLY A 60 7.65 9.70 -4.47
CA GLY A 60 8.31 9.68 -5.76
C GLY A 60 7.68 8.64 -6.68
N TRP A 61 7.40 9.01 -7.93
CA TRP A 61 6.92 8.08 -8.95
C TRP A 61 7.67 8.27 -10.27
N ARG A 62 7.44 7.34 -11.20
CA ARG A 62 7.99 7.34 -12.54
C ARG A 62 6.92 6.97 -13.54
N ASP A 63 6.95 7.64 -14.67
CA ASP A 63 6.07 7.32 -15.78
C ASP A 63 6.81 6.37 -16.73
N ILE A 64 6.06 5.49 -17.38
CA ILE A 64 6.58 4.66 -18.47
C ILE A 64 6.48 5.52 -19.74
N VAL A 65 7.61 5.84 -20.34
CA VAL A 65 7.71 6.70 -21.53
C VAL A 65 7.44 5.90 -22.79
N ASP A 66 8.07 4.73 -22.91
CA ASP A 66 7.88 3.85 -24.06
C ASP A 66 8.06 2.38 -23.65
N VAL A 67 7.45 1.48 -24.41
CA VAL A 67 7.53 0.03 -24.23
C VAL A 67 7.96 -0.62 -25.54
N HIS A 68 9.21 -1.05 -25.60
CA HIS A 68 9.74 -1.76 -26.76
C HIS A 68 9.45 -3.25 -26.65
N GLU A 69 8.80 -3.82 -27.66
CA GLU A 69 8.59 -5.27 -27.75
C GLU A 69 9.57 -5.90 -28.75
N GLU A 70 10.53 -6.66 -28.26
CA GLU A 70 11.46 -7.43 -29.09
C GLU A 70 11.06 -8.92 -29.10
N ALA A 71 10.83 -9.47 -30.29
CA ALA A 71 10.62 -10.91 -30.47
C ALA A 71 11.98 -11.61 -30.57
N LYS A 72 12.32 -12.44 -29.58
CA LYS A 72 13.50 -13.32 -29.62
C LYS A 72 13.06 -14.76 -29.85
N GLU A 73 13.60 -15.36 -30.91
CA GLU A 73 13.46 -16.81 -31.15
C GLU A 73 14.36 -17.55 -30.16
N VAL A 74 13.75 -18.32 -29.25
CA VAL A 74 14.49 -19.20 -28.35
C VAL A 74 14.23 -20.63 -28.81
N VAL A 75 15.28 -21.29 -29.31
CA VAL A 75 15.23 -22.70 -29.66
C VAL A 75 15.37 -23.50 -28.37
N LYS A 76 14.32 -24.25 -28.02
CA LYS A 76 14.38 -25.21 -26.92
C LYS A 76 14.30 -26.61 -27.50
N THR A 77 15.23 -27.46 -27.08
CA THR A 77 15.16 -28.90 -27.33
C THR A 77 14.37 -29.53 -26.19
N VAL A 78 13.16 -30.00 -26.48
CA VAL A 78 12.36 -30.79 -25.54
C VAL A 78 12.11 -32.15 -26.19
N ASN A 79 12.63 -33.22 -25.59
CA ASN A 79 12.47 -34.61 -26.07
C ASN A 79 12.92 -34.86 -27.52
N GLY A 80 14.10 -34.36 -27.90
CA GLY A 80 14.73 -34.69 -29.19
C GLY A 80 14.06 -34.10 -30.43
N LYS A 81 13.04 -33.23 -30.27
CA LYS A 81 12.49 -32.40 -31.35
C LYS A 81 12.77 -30.92 -31.04
N GLU A 82 13.37 -30.21 -31.99
CA GLU A 82 13.59 -28.77 -31.89
C GLU A 82 12.27 -28.03 -32.07
N VAL A 83 11.83 -27.29 -31.05
CA VAL A 83 10.67 -26.40 -31.14
C VAL A 83 11.16 -24.97 -30.97
N LYS A 84 10.88 -24.14 -31.98
CA LYS A 84 11.15 -22.71 -31.95
C LYS A 84 9.99 -22.00 -31.24
N GLU A 85 10.21 -21.53 -30.02
CA GLU A 85 9.24 -20.68 -29.31
C GLU A 85 9.65 -19.20 -29.48
N ILE A 86 8.79 -18.40 -30.11
CA ILE A 86 8.98 -16.95 -30.21
C ILE A 86 8.56 -16.34 -28.88
N LYS A 87 9.51 -15.78 -28.12
CA LYS A 87 9.24 -15.04 -26.89
C LYS A 87 9.31 -13.55 -27.15
N LYS A 88 8.23 -12.83 -26.83
CA LYS A 88 8.21 -11.37 -26.83
C LYS A 88 8.75 -10.85 -25.50
N TRP A 89 9.85 -10.13 -25.55
CA TRP A 89 10.42 -9.42 -24.40
C TRP A 89 9.98 -7.97 -24.45
N LYS A 90 9.44 -7.46 -23.35
CA LYS A 90 9.06 -6.05 -23.23
C LYS A 90 10.13 -5.31 -22.43
N TYR A 91 10.67 -4.24 -23.01
CA TYR A 91 11.60 -3.33 -22.35
C TYR A 91 10.88 -2.01 -22.09
N PHE A 92 10.82 -1.60 -20.82
CA PHE A 92 10.16 -0.37 -20.41
C PHE A 92 11.19 0.75 -20.31
N GLN A 93 11.03 1.80 -21.10
CA GLN A 93 11.77 3.04 -20.94
C GLN A 93 11.09 3.88 -19.86
N LEU A 94 11.72 4.01 -18.71
CA LEU A 94 11.18 4.75 -17.57
C LEU A 94 11.66 6.21 -17.59
N SER A 95 10.76 7.14 -17.26
CA SER A 95 11.08 8.57 -17.10
C SER A 95 12.02 8.82 -15.92
N GLY A 96 12.51 10.05 -15.78
CA GLY A 96 13.10 10.52 -14.51
C GLY A 96 12.10 10.43 -13.35
N TYR A 97 12.62 10.38 -12.12
CA TYR A 97 11.77 10.43 -10.92
C TYR A 97 11.11 11.79 -10.79
N LYS A 98 9.81 11.77 -10.53
CA LYS A 98 9.03 12.94 -10.14
C LYS A 98 8.71 12.82 -8.67
N TYR A 99 8.68 13.94 -7.97
CA TYR A 99 8.45 13.98 -6.53
C TYR A 99 7.32 14.93 -6.18
N ILE A 100 6.54 14.56 -5.17
CA ILE A 100 5.58 15.41 -4.47
C ILE A 100 6.13 15.67 -3.08
N THR A 101 6.10 16.94 -2.66
CA THR A 101 6.51 17.36 -1.31
C THR A 101 5.40 17.12 -0.29
N TYR A 102 5.73 17.07 1.01
CA TYR A 102 4.72 16.87 2.07
C TYR A 102 3.66 17.98 2.11
N VAL A 103 4.03 19.22 1.77
CA VAL A 103 3.08 20.33 1.69
C VAL A 103 2.10 20.14 0.54
N GLN A 104 2.58 19.74 -0.64
CA GLN A 104 1.71 19.48 -1.80
C GLN A 104 0.79 18.27 -1.55
N LEU A 105 1.32 17.21 -0.93
CA LEU A 105 0.52 16.04 -0.57
C LEU A 105 -0.65 16.41 0.34
N LYS A 106 -0.41 17.26 1.35
CA LYS A 106 -1.48 17.70 2.27
C LYS A 106 -2.59 18.45 1.51
N GLU A 107 -2.20 19.29 0.55
CA GLU A 107 -3.11 20.15 -0.20
C GLU A 107 -4.01 19.31 -1.11
N GLN A 108 -3.43 18.32 -1.80
CA GLN A 108 -4.19 17.36 -2.59
C GLN A 108 -5.17 16.54 -1.73
N VAL A 109 -4.75 16.10 -0.53
CA VAL A 109 -5.64 15.39 0.40
C VAL A 109 -6.79 16.29 0.87
N ASP A 110 -6.51 17.55 1.21
CA ASP A 110 -7.54 18.52 1.63
C ASP A 110 -8.53 18.82 0.49
N GLU A 111 -8.07 18.90 -0.76
CA GLU A 111 -8.92 19.07 -1.95
C GLU A 111 -9.84 17.86 -2.19
N ILE A 112 -9.28 16.65 -2.12
CA ILE A 112 -10.07 15.41 -2.25
C ILE A 112 -11.09 15.33 -1.11
N ALA A 113 -10.69 15.63 0.13
CA ALA A 113 -11.59 15.62 1.28
C ALA A 113 -12.76 16.61 1.09
N ARG A 114 -12.49 17.82 0.60
CA ARG A 114 -13.55 18.80 0.27
C ARG A 114 -14.48 18.28 -0.83
N GLY A 115 -13.93 17.65 -1.87
CA GLY A 115 -14.72 17.03 -2.93
C GLY A 115 -15.63 15.91 -2.42
N LEU A 116 -15.14 15.07 -1.51
CA LEU A 116 -15.95 14.00 -0.88
C LEU A 116 -17.09 14.59 -0.02
N VAL A 117 -16.82 15.67 0.71
CA VAL A 117 -17.85 16.36 1.51
C VAL A 117 -18.89 17.04 0.60
N ASP A 118 -18.48 17.66 -0.50
CA ASP A 118 -19.38 18.29 -1.48
C ASP A 118 -20.31 17.26 -2.15
N LEU A 119 -19.80 16.05 -2.39
CA LEU A 119 -20.60 14.91 -2.86
C LEU A 119 -21.57 14.35 -1.79
N GLY A 120 -21.53 14.85 -0.56
CA GLY A 120 -22.44 14.48 0.52
C GLY A 120 -22.08 13.19 1.25
N LEU A 121 -20.83 12.71 1.13
CA LEU A 121 -20.37 11.51 1.83
C LEU A 121 -20.28 11.77 3.34
N THR A 122 -20.78 10.82 4.11
CA THR A 122 -20.76 10.84 5.56
C THR A 122 -19.74 9.83 6.11
N THR A 123 -19.45 9.89 7.41
CA THR A 123 -18.45 9.01 8.05
C THR A 123 -18.82 7.53 8.01
N ASP A 124 -20.09 7.22 7.76
CA ASP A 124 -20.62 5.87 7.75
C ASP A 124 -20.53 5.21 6.36
N ASP A 125 -20.19 5.99 5.34
CA ASP A 125 -20.10 5.52 3.97
C ASP A 125 -18.77 4.80 3.70
N SER A 126 -18.85 3.63 3.05
CA SER A 126 -17.69 2.82 2.71
C SER A 126 -17.24 3.09 1.27
N ILE A 127 -16.00 3.56 1.11
CA ILE A 127 -15.41 3.84 -0.20
C ILE A 127 -14.58 2.61 -0.63
N TRP A 128 -14.92 2.04 -1.80
CA TRP A 128 -14.15 0.96 -2.41
C TRP A 128 -13.17 1.54 -3.43
N GLN A 129 -11.87 1.35 -3.19
CA GLN A 129 -10.85 1.69 -4.18
C GLN A 129 -10.58 0.48 -5.06
N VAL A 130 -10.85 0.62 -6.36
CA VAL A 130 -10.45 -0.35 -7.38
C VAL A 130 -9.27 0.27 -8.12
N GLY A 131 -8.12 -0.40 -8.07
CA GLY A 131 -6.98 -0.06 -8.91
C GLY A 131 -7.10 -0.79 -10.24
N ASP A 132 -6.98 -0.05 -11.35
CA ASP A 132 -6.85 -0.59 -12.70
C ASP A 132 -5.50 -1.29 -12.92
#